data_AF-A0A7Y2TI19-F1
#
_entry.id   AF-A0A7Y2TI19-F1
#
_cell.length_a   1.000
_cell.length_b   1.000
_cell.length_c   1.000
_cell.angle_alpha   90.00
_cell.angle_beta   90.00
_cell.angle_gamma   90.00
#
_symmetry.space_group_name_H-M   'P 1'
#
loop_
_entity.id
_entity.type
_entity.pdbx_description
1 polymer ?
#
loop_
_entity_poly.entity_id
_entity_poly.type
_entity_poly.pdbx_seq_one_letter_code
_entity_poly.pdbx_strand_id
1 'polypeptide(L)'
;MSASAINYTVSFEKVKSHYVTVSIEFNPQGKNFIDFKVPVWTPGSYKVREFSNAFENVKAGNLDVDRINKNTWRIDTEGITGNVKLTYDVYCFTVSVRQSYADENYAYLHGVSAFGYLEGFADQQIVLKINPYKEWNNVEVALPQIKAMGFVFTCNNYDLLADSPIAIGNFDVTSYTSNNVPHQIVMIGTGNYDLEVVKEDFKKISDSQVELMGDHPCERYVHFVYNVGNGGGGLEHLNSQCSMINRWAYTNKEKYRKFLGLIAHEYFHLWNVKRIRPKELGPFDYDKENYTEMLWIAEGITSYYDDMTLYKLGMYSKEEYLKVISKQINRFENTPGKDVMTLAESSKLAWVKSYMPKAESVNTEISYYNKGMIAALLLDLEIRKSGTKSLDDVMRKLYADYYKNGNKGFTHQEFMDVCSKVAGRSLQKFFDNVVFSTKALDYLATFSEYGIDVKDKNSESCRSWSGIKSSNTKGTVVITSIAANSPAIAAGLSVNDEIIGLDGWKLSDNFENHDNHFTVNDTVGIVYSRDGKLHNTKLEYQKSPTMDFELSIVDGENKLLKNWLN
;
A
#
# COMPACT_ATOMS: atom_id res chain seq x y z
N MET A 1 -35.27 -20.85 -9.29
CA MET A 1 -35.24 -20.90 -7.82
C MET A 1 -34.28 -19.81 -7.38
N SER A 2 -34.66 -18.88 -6.49
CA SER A 2 -33.64 -17.98 -5.94
C SER A 2 -32.67 -18.84 -5.13
N ALA A 3 -31.37 -18.75 -5.40
CA ALA A 3 -30.39 -19.42 -4.54
C ALA A 3 -30.60 -18.93 -3.10
N SER A 4 -30.62 -19.83 -2.13
CA SER A 4 -30.68 -19.46 -0.72
C SER A 4 -29.37 -18.77 -0.33
N ALA A 5 -29.43 -17.71 0.48
CA ALA A 5 -28.24 -17.01 0.95
C ALA A 5 -27.35 -17.92 1.81
N ILE A 6 -26.04 -17.70 1.76
CA ILE A 6 -25.07 -18.39 2.60
C ILE A 6 -24.98 -17.66 3.94
N ASN A 7 -25.06 -18.39 5.05
CA ASN A 7 -25.07 -17.77 6.38
C ASN A 7 -23.71 -17.98 7.06
N TYR A 8 -23.01 -16.88 7.35
CA TYR A 8 -21.78 -16.86 8.14
C TYR A 8 -22.12 -16.44 9.56
N THR A 9 -21.66 -17.18 10.56
CA THR A 9 -21.77 -16.81 11.98
C THR A 9 -20.40 -16.79 12.62
N VAL A 10 -20.07 -15.69 13.29
CA VAL A 10 -18.78 -15.48 13.98
C VAL A 10 -18.98 -15.41 15.48
N SER A 11 -18.19 -16.15 16.25
CA SER A 11 -18.29 -16.22 17.71
C SER A 11 -16.91 -16.17 18.37
N PHE A 12 -16.85 -15.64 19.61
CA PHE A 12 -15.62 -15.33 20.33
C PHE A 12 -15.48 -16.07 21.67
N GLU A 13 -16.02 -17.27 21.79
CA GLU A 13 -15.97 -18.06 23.03
C GLU A 13 -14.53 -18.43 23.45
N LYS A 14 -13.63 -18.58 22.46
CA LYS A 14 -12.22 -18.96 22.64
C LYS A 14 -11.25 -17.78 22.56
N VAL A 15 -11.75 -16.54 22.63
CA VAL A 15 -10.96 -15.35 22.29
C VAL A 15 -9.79 -15.07 23.24
N LYS A 16 -9.84 -15.57 24.47
CA LYS A 16 -8.72 -15.52 25.43
C LYS A 16 -7.51 -16.36 25.00
N SER A 17 -7.69 -17.25 24.02
CA SER A 17 -6.63 -17.97 23.33
C SER A 17 -6.44 -17.48 21.89
N HIS A 18 -6.98 -16.30 21.58
CA HIS A 18 -6.94 -15.63 20.28
C HIS A 18 -7.63 -16.38 19.14
N TYR A 19 -8.51 -17.34 19.46
CA TYR A 19 -9.28 -18.07 18.47
C TYR A 19 -10.66 -17.45 18.27
N VAL A 20 -11.03 -17.29 17.00
CA VAL A 20 -12.36 -16.88 16.55
C VAL A 20 -13.00 -18.07 15.82
N THR A 21 -14.21 -18.46 16.21
CA THR A 21 -14.93 -19.56 15.55
C THR A 21 -15.85 -18.98 14.48
N VAL A 22 -15.78 -19.54 13.27
CA VAL A 22 -16.66 -19.19 12.16
C VAL A 22 -17.46 -20.42 11.74
N SER A 23 -18.75 -20.23 11.47
CA SER A 23 -19.64 -21.23 10.90
C SER A 23 -20.22 -20.74 9.59
N ILE A 24 -20.24 -21.59 8.57
CA ILE A 24 -20.87 -21.36 7.27
C ILE A 24 -21.99 -22.37 7.08
N GLU A 25 -23.22 -21.89 6.85
CA GLU A 25 -24.37 -22.74 6.48
C GLU A 25 -24.75 -22.49 5.03
N PHE A 26 -24.78 -23.56 4.24
CA PHE A 26 -25.02 -23.50 2.80
C PHE A 26 -25.73 -24.77 2.30
N ASN A 27 -26.34 -24.72 1.12
CA ASN A 27 -26.88 -25.91 0.44
C ASN A 27 -25.89 -26.35 -0.67
N PRO A 28 -25.48 -27.62 -0.76
CA PRO A 28 -24.51 -28.09 -1.75
C PRO A 28 -25.06 -28.12 -3.19
N GLN A 29 -26.36 -27.87 -3.39
CA GLN A 29 -27.02 -27.80 -4.69
C GLN A 29 -26.82 -29.06 -5.55
N GLY A 30 -26.76 -30.24 -4.90
CA GLY A 30 -26.59 -31.53 -5.56
C GLY A 30 -25.17 -31.83 -6.04
N LYS A 31 -24.17 -31.02 -5.68
CA LYS A 31 -22.76 -31.34 -5.92
C LYS A 31 -22.32 -32.49 -5.00
N ASN A 32 -21.51 -33.41 -5.53
CA ASN A 32 -20.95 -34.52 -4.75
C ASN A 32 -19.85 -34.07 -3.78
N PHE A 33 -19.23 -32.92 -4.05
CA PHE A 33 -18.29 -32.32 -3.12
C PHE A 33 -18.34 -30.80 -3.23
N ILE A 34 -17.86 -30.14 -2.17
CA ILE A 34 -17.71 -28.69 -2.09
C ILE A 34 -16.31 -28.38 -1.58
N ASP A 35 -15.57 -27.58 -2.33
CA ASP A 35 -14.25 -27.12 -1.92
C ASP A 35 -14.40 -25.81 -1.12
N PHE A 36 -14.04 -25.84 0.15
CA PHE A 36 -13.85 -24.67 1.00
C PHE A 36 -12.41 -24.18 0.84
N LYS A 37 -12.25 -22.91 0.46
CA LYS A 37 -10.97 -22.28 0.16
C LYS A 37 -10.69 -21.09 1.06
N VAL A 38 -9.43 -20.92 1.42
CA VAL A 38 -8.92 -19.74 2.12
C VAL A 38 -8.04 -18.96 1.15
N PRO A 39 -8.21 -17.64 0.99
CA PRO A 39 -7.34 -16.83 0.15
C PRO A 39 -5.86 -16.98 0.49
N VAL A 40 -4.99 -16.86 -0.50
CA VAL A 40 -3.53 -16.84 -0.30
C VAL A 40 -2.95 -15.42 -0.34
N TRP A 41 -3.77 -14.39 -0.53
CA TRP A 41 -3.34 -12.99 -0.54
C TRP A 41 -4.56 -12.06 -0.34
N THR A 42 -4.31 -10.75 -0.22
CA THR A 42 -5.35 -9.73 -0.06
C THR A 42 -5.21 -8.66 -1.14
N PRO A 43 -6.30 -8.25 -1.82
CA PRO A 43 -6.33 -7.02 -2.61
C PRO A 43 -5.73 -5.84 -1.82
N GLY A 44 -4.97 -4.97 -2.51
CA GLY A 44 -4.18 -3.88 -1.91
C GLY A 44 -2.83 -4.31 -1.30
N SER A 45 -2.54 -5.62 -1.23
CA SER A 45 -1.24 -6.09 -0.73
C SER A 45 -0.71 -7.29 -1.49
N TYR A 46 -0.01 -6.99 -2.59
CA TYR A 46 0.49 -7.91 -3.62
C TYR A 46 1.61 -8.83 -3.13
N LYS A 47 1.30 -9.72 -2.20
CA LYS A 47 2.19 -10.75 -1.65
C LYS A 47 1.37 -11.96 -1.24
N VAL A 48 1.81 -13.14 -1.66
CA VAL A 48 1.28 -14.40 -1.15
C VAL A 48 1.57 -14.51 0.35
N ARG A 49 0.51 -14.68 1.12
CA ARG A 49 0.46 -14.91 2.56
C ARG A 49 -0.44 -16.11 2.77
N GLU A 50 0.12 -17.21 3.25
CA GLU A 50 -0.61 -18.45 3.51
C GLU A 50 -1.54 -18.29 4.73
N PHE A 51 -2.65 -17.55 4.57
CA PHE A 51 -3.61 -17.29 5.65
C PHE A 51 -4.20 -18.58 6.21
N SER A 52 -4.29 -19.62 5.38
CA SER A 52 -4.71 -20.98 5.76
C SER A 52 -3.92 -21.59 6.91
N ASN A 53 -2.71 -21.10 7.22
CA ASN A 53 -1.93 -21.54 8.39
C ASN A 53 -2.57 -21.14 9.73
N ALA A 54 -3.51 -20.19 9.74
CA ALA A 54 -4.25 -19.80 10.93
C ALA A 54 -5.58 -20.56 11.09
N PHE A 55 -5.99 -21.37 10.10
CA PHE A 55 -7.28 -22.05 10.07
C PHE A 55 -7.15 -23.46 10.65
N GLU A 56 -7.87 -23.70 11.73
CA GLU A 56 -7.85 -24.94 12.50
C GLU A 56 -9.25 -25.54 12.62
N ASN A 57 -9.32 -26.83 12.96
CA ASN A 57 -10.59 -27.51 13.27
C ASN A 57 -11.67 -27.39 12.18
N VAL A 58 -11.29 -27.37 10.89
CA VAL A 58 -12.23 -27.34 9.76
C VAL A 58 -13.05 -28.64 9.73
N LYS A 59 -14.37 -28.54 9.94
CA LYS A 59 -15.30 -29.69 10.06
C LYS A 59 -16.66 -29.35 9.46
N ALA A 60 -17.31 -30.32 8.82
CA ALA A 60 -18.65 -30.13 8.24
C ALA A 60 -19.67 -31.11 8.85
N GLY A 61 -20.07 -30.86 10.11
CA GLY A 61 -20.92 -31.80 10.85
C GLY A 61 -20.25 -33.18 10.97
N ASN A 62 -20.91 -34.21 10.43
CA ASN A 62 -20.40 -35.58 10.36
C ASN A 62 -19.87 -35.97 8.96
N LEU A 63 -19.77 -35.01 8.04
CA LEU A 63 -19.25 -35.26 6.69
C LEU A 63 -17.73 -35.36 6.71
N ASP A 64 -17.19 -36.13 5.77
CA ASP A 64 -15.74 -36.24 5.57
C ASP A 64 -15.19 -34.93 4.99
N VAL A 65 -14.07 -34.47 5.56
CA VAL A 65 -13.40 -33.23 5.18
C VAL A 65 -11.91 -33.49 5.03
N ASP A 66 -11.42 -33.40 3.79
CA ASP A 66 -10.02 -33.63 3.45
C ASP A 66 -9.32 -32.34 3.03
N ARG A 67 -8.17 -32.03 3.64
CA ARG A 67 -7.31 -30.95 3.16
C ARG A 67 -6.52 -31.43 1.96
N ILE A 68 -6.94 -31.04 0.75
CA ILE A 68 -6.37 -31.54 -0.51
C ILE A 68 -5.15 -30.75 -0.99
N ASN A 69 -4.94 -29.53 -0.48
CA ASN A 69 -3.75 -28.71 -0.75
C ASN A 69 -3.53 -27.66 0.36
N LYS A 70 -2.62 -26.70 0.14
CA LYS A 70 -2.22 -25.70 1.15
C LYS A 70 -3.37 -24.81 1.65
N ASN A 71 -4.43 -24.60 0.90
CA ASN A 71 -5.51 -23.65 1.25
C ASN A 71 -6.92 -24.14 0.92
N THR A 72 -7.09 -25.42 0.56
CA THR A 72 -8.38 -26.01 0.17
C THR A 72 -8.73 -27.24 1.00
N TRP A 73 -9.96 -27.27 1.52
CA TRP A 73 -10.59 -28.41 2.17
C TRP A 73 -11.78 -28.88 1.35
N ARG A 74 -11.78 -30.15 0.94
CA ARG A 74 -12.87 -30.78 0.23
C ARG A 74 -13.84 -31.39 1.22
N ILE A 75 -15.11 -31.01 1.13
CA ILE A 75 -16.21 -31.57 1.92
C ILE A 75 -16.96 -32.55 1.02
N ASP A 76 -17.08 -33.81 1.44
CA ASP A 76 -17.93 -34.78 0.75
C ASP A 76 -19.40 -34.45 1.02
N THR A 77 -20.15 -34.19 -0.05
CA THR A 77 -21.58 -33.84 0.00
C THR A 77 -22.43 -34.78 -0.86
N GLU A 78 -21.91 -35.95 -1.22
CA GLU A 78 -22.66 -36.95 -1.99
C GLU A 78 -23.95 -37.34 -1.26
N GLY A 79 -25.07 -37.31 -1.99
CA GLY A 79 -26.39 -37.63 -1.44
C GLY A 79 -26.99 -36.58 -0.49
N ILE A 80 -26.30 -35.48 -0.21
CA ILE A 80 -26.80 -34.43 0.69
C ILE A 80 -27.76 -33.49 -0.06
N THR A 81 -29.00 -33.41 0.43
CA THR A 81 -30.07 -32.55 -0.12
C THR A 81 -30.39 -31.33 0.74
N GLY A 82 -30.02 -31.38 2.03
CA GLY A 82 -30.24 -30.30 3.01
C GLY A 82 -29.07 -29.33 3.13
N ASN A 83 -29.17 -28.42 4.12
CA ASN A 83 -28.08 -27.52 4.44
C ASN A 83 -26.94 -28.26 5.16
N VAL A 84 -25.72 -27.90 4.80
CA VAL A 84 -24.48 -28.33 5.46
C VAL A 84 -23.98 -27.18 6.33
N LYS A 85 -23.49 -27.52 7.52
CA LYS A 85 -22.84 -26.59 8.44
C LYS A 85 -21.35 -26.88 8.51
N LEU A 86 -20.54 -26.04 7.90
CA LEU A 86 -19.09 -26.02 8.02
C LEU A 86 -18.69 -25.13 9.21
N THR A 87 -17.75 -25.58 10.03
CA THR A 87 -17.19 -24.81 11.14
C THR A 87 -15.68 -24.87 11.12
N TYR A 88 -15.02 -23.79 11.51
CA TYR A 88 -13.57 -23.73 11.70
C TYR A 88 -13.21 -22.68 12.76
N ASP A 89 -12.04 -22.82 13.34
CA ASP A 89 -11.43 -21.81 14.20
C ASP A 89 -10.34 -21.07 13.42
N VAL A 90 -10.17 -19.77 13.67
CA VAL A 90 -9.08 -18.97 13.11
C VAL A 90 -8.26 -18.37 14.24
N TYR A 91 -6.94 -18.58 14.22
CA TYR A 91 -6.01 -17.93 15.14
C TYR A 91 -5.73 -16.49 14.71
N CYS A 92 -6.19 -15.54 15.52
CA CYS A 92 -6.18 -14.10 15.24
C CYS A 92 -5.31 -13.37 16.26
N PHE A 93 -4.00 -13.31 16.06
CA PHE A 93 -3.11 -12.59 16.99
C PHE A 93 -2.01 -11.79 16.28
N THR A 94 -2.38 -11.09 15.21
CA THR A 94 -1.44 -10.24 14.47
C THR A 94 -2.01 -8.83 14.31
N VAL A 95 -1.40 -7.86 14.99
CA VAL A 95 -1.71 -6.44 14.80
C VAL A 95 -1.19 -6.01 13.41
N SER A 96 -2.10 -5.92 12.44
CA SER A 96 -1.80 -5.58 11.04
C SER A 96 -3.06 -5.08 10.35
N VAL A 97 -2.92 -4.22 9.33
CA VAL A 97 -4.03 -3.86 8.43
C VAL A 97 -4.38 -4.99 7.45
N ARG A 98 -3.57 -6.07 7.42
CA ARG A 98 -3.67 -7.18 6.44
C ARG A 98 -3.99 -8.54 7.07
N GLN A 99 -4.15 -8.60 8.39
CA GLN A 99 -4.43 -9.84 9.14
C GLN A 99 -5.34 -9.54 10.32
N SER A 100 -5.94 -10.60 10.87
CA SER A 100 -6.86 -10.50 12.00
C SER A 100 -6.13 -10.50 13.37
N TYR A 101 -6.74 -9.82 14.32
CA TYR A 101 -6.38 -9.76 15.73
C TYR A 101 -7.64 -9.97 16.59
N ALA A 102 -7.54 -10.73 17.67
CA ALA A 102 -8.57 -10.87 18.68
C ALA A 102 -7.97 -11.25 20.04
N ASP A 103 -8.37 -10.55 21.08
CA ASP A 103 -8.11 -10.89 22.49
C ASP A 103 -9.39 -10.67 23.32
N GLU A 104 -9.33 -10.61 24.65
CA GLU A 104 -10.51 -10.30 25.47
C GLU A 104 -10.98 -8.84 25.37
N ASN A 105 -10.15 -7.93 24.86
CA ASN A 105 -10.39 -6.49 24.85
C ASN A 105 -11.12 -6.05 23.58
N TYR A 106 -10.71 -6.57 22.42
CA TYR A 106 -11.34 -6.30 21.13
C TYR A 106 -10.95 -7.34 20.07
N ALA A 107 -11.66 -7.30 18.94
CA ALA A 107 -11.23 -7.95 17.70
C ALA A 107 -11.20 -6.96 16.54
N TYR A 108 -10.26 -7.20 15.62
CA TYR A 108 -10.24 -6.66 14.28
C TYR A 108 -10.10 -7.82 13.32
N LEU A 109 -11.12 -8.09 12.52
CA LEU A 109 -11.12 -9.15 11.53
C LEU A 109 -10.84 -8.57 10.14
N HIS A 110 -9.75 -8.99 9.53
CA HIS A 110 -9.47 -8.70 8.12
C HIS A 110 -10.05 -9.83 7.26
N GLY A 111 -10.93 -9.49 6.33
CA GLY A 111 -11.86 -10.43 5.68
C GLY A 111 -11.18 -11.68 5.14
N VAL A 112 -10.21 -11.55 4.24
CA VAL A 112 -9.49 -12.70 3.65
C VAL A 112 -8.70 -13.55 4.64
N SER A 113 -8.39 -13.03 5.83
CA SER A 113 -7.66 -13.76 6.86
C SER A 113 -8.57 -14.38 7.92
N ALA A 114 -9.87 -14.07 7.92
CA ALA A 114 -10.88 -14.62 8.84
C ALA A 114 -11.93 -15.48 8.12
N PHE A 115 -12.19 -15.21 6.84
CA PHE A 115 -13.26 -15.85 6.07
C PHE A 115 -12.69 -16.59 4.87
N GLY A 116 -12.94 -17.90 4.81
CA GLY A 116 -12.83 -18.65 3.55
C GLY A 116 -14.13 -18.57 2.75
N TYR A 117 -14.11 -19.13 1.54
CA TYR A 117 -15.25 -19.18 0.62
C TYR A 117 -15.50 -20.60 0.10
N LEU A 118 -16.68 -20.82 -0.47
CA LEU A 118 -17.06 -22.09 -1.08
C LEU A 118 -16.94 -21.95 -2.61
N GLU A 119 -16.16 -22.83 -3.23
CA GLU A 119 -15.87 -22.79 -4.67
C GLU A 119 -17.14 -22.92 -5.52
N GLY A 120 -17.35 -21.98 -6.45
CA GLY A 120 -18.58 -21.88 -7.26
C GLY A 120 -19.79 -21.30 -6.52
N PHE A 121 -19.61 -20.74 -5.32
CA PHE A 121 -20.65 -20.04 -4.56
C PHE A 121 -20.26 -18.59 -4.22
N ALA A 122 -19.10 -18.10 -4.70
CA ALA A 122 -18.57 -16.79 -4.37
C ALA A 122 -19.52 -15.63 -4.72
N ASP A 123 -20.35 -15.77 -5.76
CA ASP A 123 -21.32 -14.76 -6.20
C ASP A 123 -22.65 -14.80 -5.43
N GLN A 124 -22.84 -15.74 -4.50
CA GLN A 124 -24.08 -15.82 -3.73
C GLN A 124 -24.11 -14.77 -2.61
N GLN A 125 -25.31 -14.27 -2.33
CA GLN A 125 -25.55 -13.37 -1.21
C GLN A 125 -25.15 -14.06 0.10
N ILE A 126 -24.50 -13.30 0.98
CA ILE A 126 -24.08 -13.71 2.30
C ILE A 126 -24.87 -12.93 3.37
N VAL A 127 -25.33 -13.64 4.40
CA VAL A 127 -25.80 -13.06 5.65
C VAL A 127 -24.74 -13.33 6.71
N LEU A 128 -24.17 -12.27 7.29
CA LEU A 128 -23.14 -12.33 8.31
C LEU A 128 -23.73 -12.00 9.67
N LYS A 129 -23.70 -12.94 10.61
CA LYS A 129 -24.06 -12.74 12.01
C LYS A 129 -22.81 -12.71 12.87
N ILE A 130 -22.65 -11.66 13.67
CA ILE A 130 -21.59 -11.55 14.66
C ILE A 130 -22.20 -11.77 16.05
N ASN A 131 -21.64 -12.70 16.82
CA ASN A 131 -21.94 -12.89 18.24
C ASN A 131 -20.72 -12.39 19.04
N PRO A 132 -20.68 -11.11 19.45
CA PRO A 132 -19.52 -10.55 20.14
C PRO A 132 -19.21 -11.30 21.43
N TYR A 133 -17.96 -11.23 21.88
CA TYR A 133 -17.62 -11.60 23.26
C TYR A 133 -18.46 -10.76 24.23
N LYS A 134 -18.90 -11.34 25.34
CA LYS A 134 -19.91 -10.78 26.26
C LYS A 134 -19.62 -9.35 26.77
N GLU A 135 -18.36 -8.92 26.74
CA GLU A 135 -17.91 -7.60 27.21
C GLU A 135 -17.88 -6.55 26.08
N TRP A 136 -18.14 -6.94 24.84
CA TRP A 136 -18.08 -6.08 23.67
C TRP A 136 -19.47 -5.63 23.23
N ASN A 137 -19.66 -4.32 23.15
CA ASN A 137 -20.97 -3.73 22.88
C ASN A 137 -21.16 -3.25 21.45
N ASN A 138 -20.11 -3.20 20.63
CA ASN A 138 -20.17 -2.63 19.27
C ASN A 138 -19.54 -3.55 18.23
N VAL A 139 -20.09 -3.48 17.01
CA VAL A 139 -19.56 -4.10 15.79
C VAL A 139 -19.56 -3.03 14.71
N GLU A 140 -18.37 -2.60 14.30
CA GLU A 140 -18.15 -1.57 13.30
C GLU A 140 -17.70 -2.20 11.99
N VAL A 141 -18.49 -1.99 10.94
CA VAL A 141 -18.26 -2.51 9.58
C VAL A 141 -19.04 -1.65 8.59
N ALA A 142 -18.51 -1.49 7.37
CA ALA A 142 -19.18 -0.73 6.31
C ALA A 142 -20.35 -1.47 5.64
N LEU A 143 -20.56 -2.75 5.96
CA LEU A 143 -21.64 -3.57 5.41
C LEU A 143 -23.02 -3.05 5.85
N PRO A 144 -24.05 -3.19 5.00
CA PRO A 144 -25.44 -2.95 5.38
C PRO A 144 -25.87 -3.85 6.55
N GLN A 145 -26.55 -3.27 7.53
CA GLN A 145 -27.00 -3.95 8.75
C GLN A 145 -28.52 -4.15 8.76
N ILE A 146 -28.97 -5.35 9.11
CA ILE A 146 -30.37 -5.65 9.45
C ILE A 146 -30.58 -5.34 10.93
N LYS A 147 -30.75 -4.05 11.28
CA LYS A 147 -30.78 -3.57 12.68
C LYS A 147 -31.76 -4.31 13.58
N ALA A 148 -32.92 -4.72 13.06
CA ALA A 148 -33.94 -5.46 13.82
C ALA A 148 -33.46 -6.83 14.32
N MET A 149 -32.35 -7.37 13.79
CA MET A 149 -31.77 -8.66 14.15
C MET A 149 -30.45 -8.55 14.93
N GLY A 150 -30.11 -7.35 15.43
CA GLY A 150 -28.85 -7.10 16.15
C GLY A 150 -27.66 -6.96 15.20
N PHE A 151 -26.54 -7.62 15.50
CA PHE A 151 -25.32 -7.58 14.67
C PHE A 151 -25.38 -8.56 13.49
N VAL A 152 -26.39 -8.37 12.63
CA VAL A 152 -26.59 -9.11 11.38
C VAL A 152 -26.42 -8.17 10.21
N PHE A 153 -25.56 -8.56 9.26
CA PHE A 153 -25.15 -7.78 8.10
C PHE A 153 -25.37 -8.59 6.82
N THR A 154 -25.42 -7.90 5.68
CA THR A 154 -25.59 -8.53 4.37
C THR A 154 -24.49 -8.12 3.41
N CYS A 155 -24.00 -9.08 2.63
CA CYS A 155 -23.03 -8.86 1.56
C CYS A 155 -23.57 -9.53 0.29
N ASN A 156 -23.35 -8.92 -0.88
CA ASN A 156 -23.89 -9.45 -2.14
C ASN A 156 -23.10 -10.65 -2.68
N ASN A 157 -21.84 -10.78 -2.26
CA ASN A 157 -20.92 -11.84 -2.66
C ASN A 157 -19.76 -11.95 -1.66
N TYR A 158 -18.92 -12.97 -1.84
CA TYR A 158 -17.73 -13.17 -1.02
C TYR A 158 -16.70 -12.03 -1.18
N ASP A 159 -16.52 -11.48 -2.38
CA ASP A 159 -15.60 -10.36 -2.61
C ASP A 159 -15.88 -9.18 -1.67
N LEU A 160 -17.15 -8.84 -1.47
CA LEU A 160 -17.53 -7.78 -0.54
C LEU A 160 -17.26 -8.16 0.92
N LEU A 161 -17.42 -9.43 1.31
CA LEU A 161 -17.08 -9.91 2.66
C LEU A 161 -15.57 -9.88 2.90
N ALA A 162 -14.79 -10.37 1.93
CA ALA A 162 -13.33 -10.38 1.95
C ALA A 162 -12.74 -8.97 2.05
N ASP A 163 -13.42 -7.98 1.46
CA ASP A 163 -13.04 -6.57 1.42
C ASP A 163 -13.75 -5.72 2.49
N SER A 164 -14.36 -6.33 3.51
CA SER A 164 -15.04 -5.62 4.61
C SER A 164 -14.40 -5.96 5.95
N PRO A 165 -13.38 -5.22 6.39
CA PRO A 165 -12.83 -5.38 7.73
C PRO A 165 -13.87 -5.05 8.81
N ILE A 166 -13.75 -5.71 9.96
CA ILE A 166 -14.73 -5.64 11.06
C ILE A 166 -14.00 -5.36 12.37
N ALA A 167 -14.32 -4.25 13.03
CA ALA A 167 -13.85 -3.97 14.39
C ALA A 167 -14.96 -4.30 15.40
N ILE A 168 -14.64 -5.06 16.44
CA ILE A 168 -15.61 -5.54 17.43
C ILE A 168 -15.05 -5.26 18.82
N GLY A 169 -15.81 -4.53 19.65
CA GLY A 169 -15.29 -4.07 20.95
C GLY A 169 -15.94 -2.80 21.44
N ASN A 170 -15.23 -2.10 22.31
CA ASN A 170 -15.62 -0.81 22.86
C ASN A 170 -14.59 0.23 22.39
N PHE A 171 -14.95 0.99 21.35
CA PHE A 171 -14.05 1.92 20.69
C PHE A 171 -14.52 3.37 20.89
N ASP A 172 -13.58 4.30 20.85
CA ASP A 172 -13.93 5.69 20.60
C ASP A 172 -14.35 5.84 19.13
N VAL A 173 -15.48 6.51 18.93
CA VAL A 173 -16.09 6.68 17.60
C VAL A 173 -16.51 8.13 17.43
N THR A 174 -16.22 8.69 16.25
CA THR A 174 -16.75 9.98 15.82
C THR A 174 -17.25 9.88 14.38
N SER A 175 -18.08 10.82 13.94
CA SER A 175 -18.71 10.77 12.63
C SER A 175 -18.85 12.14 11.98
N TYR A 176 -18.89 12.15 10.66
CA TYR A 176 -19.14 13.33 9.85
C TYR A 176 -19.88 12.97 8.56
N THR A 177 -20.19 13.95 7.72
CA THR A 177 -20.79 13.72 6.40
C THR A 177 -19.99 14.46 5.34
N SER A 178 -19.76 13.80 4.20
CA SER A 178 -19.14 14.38 3.00
C SER A 178 -20.00 13.99 1.80
N ASN A 179 -20.44 14.97 1.01
CA ASN A 179 -21.36 14.77 -0.13
C ASN A 179 -22.57 13.88 0.20
N ASN A 180 -23.23 14.13 1.34
CA ASN A 180 -24.36 13.35 1.87
C ASN A 180 -24.06 11.88 2.23
N VAL A 181 -22.80 11.45 2.19
CA VAL A 181 -22.38 10.12 2.63
C VAL A 181 -21.96 10.17 4.10
N PRO A 182 -22.59 9.39 5.00
CA PRO A 182 -22.18 9.28 6.38
C PRO A 182 -20.81 8.58 6.49
N HIS A 183 -19.90 9.24 7.19
CA HIS A 183 -18.57 8.75 7.51
C HIS A 183 -18.45 8.48 8.99
N GLN A 184 -17.77 7.39 9.32
CA GLN A 184 -17.47 7.01 10.70
C GLN A 184 -15.97 6.81 10.86
N ILE A 185 -15.40 7.27 11.97
CA ILE A 185 -14.02 7.04 12.34
C ILE A 185 -14.02 6.20 13.61
N VAL A 186 -13.37 5.04 13.56
CA VAL A 186 -13.29 4.06 14.63
C VAL A 186 -11.86 4.00 15.12
N MET A 187 -11.62 4.38 16.37
CA MET A 187 -10.30 4.36 16.99
C MET A 187 -10.06 3.00 17.66
N ILE A 188 -9.24 2.16 17.05
CA ILE A 188 -8.88 0.85 17.57
C ILE A 188 -7.66 0.99 18.48
N GLY A 189 -7.83 0.67 19.77
CA GLY A 189 -6.83 0.91 20.80
C GLY A 189 -6.77 2.37 21.26
N THR A 190 -5.92 2.64 22.25
CA THR A 190 -5.81 3.96 22.90
C THR A 190 -4.67 4.80 22.34
N GLY A 191 -4.83 6.12 22.34
CA GLY A 191 -3.81 7.10 21.95
C GLY A 191 -4.07 8.50 22.52
N ASN A 192 -3.20 9.45 22.21
CA ASN A 192 -3.32 10.86 22.64
C ASN A 192 -4.03 11.74 21.61
N TYR A 193 -4.99 11.17 20.87
CA TYR A 193 -5.78 11.89 19.87
C TYR A 193 -6.82 12.80 20.53
N ASP A 194 -7.20 13.84 19.79
CA ASP A 194 -8.42 14.62 20.01
C ASP A 194 -9.41 14.23 18.90
N LEU A 195 -10.56 13.66 19.27
CA LEU A 195 -11.55 13.15 18.31
C LEU A 195 -12.14 14.25 17.43
N GLU A 196 -12.27 15.48 17.93
CA GLU A 196 -12.82 16.59 17.15
C GLU A 196 -11.82 17.06 16.10
N VAL A 197 -10.53 17.16 16.46
CA VAL A 197 -9.45 17.47 15.51
C VAL A 197 -9.36 16.40 14.43
N VAL A 198 -9.35 15.12 14.81
CA VAL A 198 -9.32 14.00 13.85
C VAL A 198 -10.51 14.03 12.91
N LYS A 199 -11.73 14.26 13.44
CA LYS A 199 -12.96 14.37 12.63
C LYS A 199 -12.85 15.51 11.61
N GLU A 200 -12.43 16.70 12.05
CA GLU A 200 -12.34 17.87 11.17
C GLU A 200 -11.33 17.67 10.05
N ASP A 201 -10.15 17.12 10.35
CA ASP A 201 -9.10 16.92 9.35
C ASP A 201 -9.47 15.83 8.35
N PHE A 202 -10.07 14.72 8.81
CA PHE A 202 -10.56 13.67 7.92
C PHE A 202 -11.67 14.20 7.02
N LYS A 203 -12.60 15.00 7.57
CA LYS A 203 -13.65 15.62 6.77
C LYS A 203 -13.07 16.52 5.68
N LYS A 204 -12.07 17.36 5.97
CA LYS A 204 -11.43 18.24 4.97
C LYS A 204 -10.81 17.44 3.84
N ILE A 205 -10.11 16.35 4.16
CA ILE A 205 -9.53 15.42 3.17
C ILE A 205 -10.64 14.83 2.29
N SER A 206 -11.67 14.29 2.92
CA SER A 206 -12.77 13.64 2.21
C SER A 206 -13.51 14.60 1.30
N ASP A 207 -13.88 15.79 1.79
CA ASP A 207 -14.54 16.82 1.00
C ASP A 207 -13.68 17.24 -0.21
N SER A 208 -12.37 17.43 -0.01
CA SER A 208 -11.46 17.83 -1.09
C SER A 208 -11.34 16.78 -2.20
N GLN A 209 -11.22 15.50 -1.84
CA GLN A 209 -11.11 14.44 -2.85
C GLN A 209 -12.45 14.11 -3.52
N VAL A 210 -13.56 14.24 -2.79
CA VAL A 210 -14.91 14.12 -3.37
C VAL A 210 -15.16 15.27 -4.36
N GLU A 211 -14.77 16.50 -4.04
CA GLU A 211 -14.86 17.63 -4.97
C GLU A 211 -14.03 17.36 -6.25
N LEU A 212 -12.81 16.85 -6.10
CA LEU A 212 -11.94 16.50 -7.22
C LEU A 212 -12.58 15.46 -8.15
N MET A 213 -13.16 14.40 -7.58
CA MET A 213 -13.76 13.31 -8.34
C MET A 213 -15.19 13.62 -8.82
N GLY A 214 -15.86 14.57 -8.17
CA GLY A 214 -17.20 15.07 -8.48
C GLY A 214 -18.35 14.15 -8.07
N ASP A 215 -18.09 13.07 -7.33
CA ASP A 215 -19.07 12.06 -6.91
C ASP A 215 -18.53 11.20 -5.76
N HIS A 216 -19.42 10.67 -4.92
CA HIS A 216 -19.07 9.70 -3.88
C HIS A 216 -19.90 8.40 -4.05
N PRO A 217 -19.25 7.26 -4.37
CA PRO A 217 -19.94 6.03 -4.77
C PRO A 217 -20.43 5.12 -3.62
N CYS A 218 -20.47 5.60 -2.38
CA CYS A 218 -20.79 4.77 -1.22
C CYS A 218 -22.08 5.23 -0.56
N GLU A 219 -22.79 4.30 0.06
CA GLU A 219 -23.91 4.63 0.96
C GLU A 219 -23.43 5.03 2.36
N ARG A 220 -22.26 4.52 2.77
CA ARG A 220 -21.54 4.87 4.00
C ARG A 220 -20.05 4.57 3.84
N TYR A 221 -19.20 5.24 4.60
CA TYR A 221 -17.76 4.98 4.63
C TYR A 221 -17.24 4.86 6.06
N VAL A 222 -16.30 3.94 6.31
CA VAL A 222 -15.70 3.75 7.63
C VAL A 222 -14.18 3.88 7.57
N HIS A 223 -13.61 4.71 8.43
CA HIS A 223 -12.18 4.77 8.68
C HIS A 223 -11.86 3.97 9.95
N PHE A 224 -11.04 2.92 9.82
CA PHE A 224 -10.48 2.22 10.96
C PHE A 224 -9.08 2.77 11.25
N VAL A 225 -8.85 3.27 12.46
CA VAL A 225 -7.56 3.83 12.86
C VAL A 225 -6.95 2.99 13.97
N TYR A 226 -5.90 2.23 13.66
CA TYR A 226 -5.19 1.40 14.62
C TYR A 226 -4.11 2.20 15.36
N ASN A 227 -4.26 2.31 16.68
CA ASN A 227 -3.33 3.01 17.57
C ASN A 227 -2.25 2.06 18.12
N VAL A 228 -1.12 1.98 17.42
CA VAL A 228 -0.05 0.99 17.70
C VAL A 228 1.13 1.59 18.48
N GLY A 229 1.93 0.74 19.11
CA GLY A 229 3.17 1.17 19.78
C GLY A 229 4.32 1.46 18.80
N ASN A 230 4.38 0.69 17.71
CA ASN A 230 5.34 0.87 16.61
C ASN A 230 4.71 0.36 15.30
N GLY A 231 5.22 0.83 14.16
CA GLY A 231 4.70 0.49 12.84
C GLY A 231 3.77 1.56 12.25
N GLY A 232 3.37 1.33 11.01
CA GLY A 232 2.52 2.20 10.20
C GLY A 232 2.11 1.48 8.92
N GLY A 233 1.26 2.12 8.12
CA GLY A 233 0.74 1.60 6.86
C GLY A 233 -0.78 1.59 6.84
N GLY A 234 -1.35 1.49 5.64
CA GLY A 234 -2.79 1.42 5.43
C GLY A 234 -3.15 0.29 4.48
N LEU A 235 -4.45 0.07 4.36
CA LEU A 235 -5.07 -0.79 3.38
C LEU A 235 -6.44 -0.24 3.02
N GLU A 236 -6.68 -0.15 1.72
CA GLU A 236 -7.89 0.36 1.11
C GLU A 236 -8.96 -0.74 0.94
N HIS A 237 -10.22 -0.35 1.11
CA HIS A 237 -11.38 -1.21 0.89
C HIS A 237 -12.48 -0.48 0.12
N LEU A 238 -13.45 -1.22 -0.43
CA LEU A 238 -14.47 -0.66 -1.32
C LEU A 238 -15.27 0.48 -0.67
N ASN A 239 -15.57 0.31 0.62
CA ASN A 239 -16.38 1.24 1.43
C ASN A 239 -15.72 1.57 2.79
N SER A 240 -14.42 1.32 2.93
CA SER A 240 -13.68 1.63 4.17
C SER A 240 -12.19 1.70 3.90
N GLN A 241 -11.41 2.02 4.92
CA GLN A 241 -9.97 1.77 4.95
C GLN A 241 -9.53 1.45 6.37
N CYS A 242 -8.36 0.81 6.51
CA CYS A 242 -7.68 0.70 7.78
C CYS A 242 -6.29 1.33 7.72
N SER A 243 -5.98 2.22 8.65
CA SER A 243 -4.69 2.93 8.73
C SER A 243 -4.08 2.82 10.13
N MET A 244 -2.76 2.70 10.20
CA MET A 244 -2.02 2.61 11.46
C MET A 244 -1.24 3.88 11.76
N ILE A 245 -1.28 4.29 13.03
CA ILE A 245 -0.47 5.38 13.57
C ILE A 245 0.12 4.98 14.92
N ASN A 246 1.33 5.47 15.19
CA ASN A 246 1.85 5.44 16.55
C ASN A 246 0.92 6.23 17.48
N ARG A 247 0.42 5.58 18.52
CA ARG A 247 -0.60 6.10 19.43
C ARG A 247 -0.26 7.43 20.13
N TRP A 248 1.01 7.83 20.15
CA TRP A 248 1.49 9.05 20.78
C TRP A 248 1.89 10.14 19.77
N ALA A 249 1.63 9.92 18.48
CA ALA A 249 2.08 10.81 17.41
C ALA A 249 1.14 11.97 17.08
N TYR A 250 -0.10 11.98 17.59
CA TYR A 250 -1.12 12.99 17.21
C TYR A 250 -0.73 14.43 17.56
N THR A 251 -0.01 14.63 18.67
CA THR A 251 0.46 15.95 19.10
C THR A 251 1.76 16.39 18.41
N ASN A 252 2.42 15.50 17.66
CA ASN A 252 3.59 15.83 16.86
C ASN A 252 3.14 16.23 15.45
N LYS A 253 3.22 17.53 15.13
CA LYS A 253 2.75 18.09 13.86
C LYS A 253 3.29 17.36 12.62
N GLU A 254 4.58 17.01 12.60
CA GLU A 254 5.18 16.34 11.43
C GLU A 254 4.67 14.91 11.27
N LYS A 255 4.60 14.15 12.38
CA LYS A 255 4.10 12.77 12.34
C LYS A 255 2.61 12.70 12.04
N TYR A 256 1.82 13.60 12.62
CA TYR A 256 0.39 13.69 12.36
C TYR A 256 0.10 14.13 10.92
N ARG A 257 0.84 15.11 10.36
CA ARG A 257 0.73 15.46 8.93
C ARG A 257 1.04 14.27 8.02
N LYS A 258 2.07 13.48 8.32
CA LYS A 258 2.36 12.24 7.57
C LYS A 258 1.21 11.23 7.66
N PHE A 259 0.57 11.12 8.82
CA PHE A 259 -0.61 10.28 8.98
C PHE A 259 -1.81 10.81 8.17
N LEU A 260 -2.05 12.12 8.16
CA LEU A 260 -3.08 12.72 7.30
C LEU A 260 -2.79 12.46 5.81
N GLY A 261 -1.53 12.43 5.40
CA GLY A 261 -1.13 11.99 4.06
C GLY A 261 -1.53 10.55 3.78
N LEU A 262 -1.28 9.63 4.72
CA LEU A 262 -1.77 8.26 4.63
C LEU A 262 -3.31 8.20 4.56
N ILE A 263 -4.02 9.01 5.33
CA ILE A 263 -5.49 9.06 5.25
C ILE A 263 -5.97 9.55 3.89
N ALA A 264 -5.31 10.57 3.32
CA ALA A 264 -5.59 11.02 1.96
C ALA A 264 -5.28 9.94 0.91
N HIS A 265 -4.21 9.17 1.10
CA HIS A 265 -3.84 8.04 0.25
C HIS A 265 -4.92 6.97 0.24
N GLU A 266 -5.25 6.43 1.41
CA GLU A 266 -6.23 5.35 1.55
C GLU A 266 -7.66 5.78 1.18
N TYR A 267 -8.00 7.06 1.40
CA TYR A 267 -9.31 7.57 0.99
C TYR A 267 -9.40 7.78 -0.53
N PHE A 268 -8.32 8.23 -1.20
CA PHE A 268 -8.35 8.37 -2.66
C PHE A 268 -8.49 7.02 -3.37
N HIS A 269 -8.00 5.95 -2.72
CA HIS A 269 -8.19 4.60 -3.22
C HIS A 269 -9.65 4.17 -3.36
N LEU A 270 -10.58 4.83 -2.65
CA LEU A 270 -12.02 4.70 -2.85
C LEU A 270 -12.40 4.74 -4.34
N TRP A 271 -11.79 5.65 -5.08
CA TRP A 271 -11.91 5.69 -6.54
C TRP A 271 -10.78 4.91 -7.19
N ASN A 272 -9.52 5.20 -6.85
CA ASN A 272 -8.37 4.63 -7.54
C ASN A 272 -7.96 3.27 -6.96
N VAL A 273 -8.04 2.24 -7.80
CA VAL A 273 -7.92 0.79 -7.54
C VAL A 273 -9.18 0.08 -7.05
N LYS A 274 -10.02 0.69 -6.20
CA LYS A 274 -11.29 0.02 -5.83
C LYS A 274 -12.31 0.05 -6.97
N ARG A 275 -12.32 1.11 -7.77
CA ARG A 275 -13.28 1.33 -8.88
C ARG A 275 -12.58 1.55 -10.21
N ILE A 276 -11.61 2.46 -10.25
CA ILE A 276 -10.71 2.69 -11.38
C ILE A 276 -9.55 1.70 -11.24
N ARG A 277 -9.59 0.58 -11.95
CA ARG A 277 -8.59 -0.47 -11.76
C ARG A 277 -8.11 -1.13 -13.05
N PRO A 278 -6.86 -1.63 -13.08
CA PRO A 278 -6.43 -2.60 -14.07
C PRO A 278 -7.40 -3.77 -14.18
N LYS A 279 -7.65 -4.28 -15.38
CA LYS A 279 -8.53 -5.44 -15.59
C LYS A 279 -8.04 -6.70 -14.87
N GLU A 280 -6.75 -6.83 -14.59
CA GLU A 280 -6.18 -7.98 -13.87
C GLU A 280 -6.49 -7.94 -12.36
N LEU A 281 -6.94 -6.80 -11.83
CA LEU A 281 -7.31 -6.60 -10.44
C LEU A 281 -8.83 -6.63 -10.23
N GLY A 282 -9.56 -7.43 -11.01
CA GLY A 282 -10.99 -7.62 -10.79
C GLY A 282 -11.71 -8.27 -11.98
N PRO A 283 -12.33 -9.47 -11.80
CA PRO A 283 -12.43 -10.22 -10.54
C PRO A 283 -11.08 -10.73 -10.04
N PHE A 284 -10.94 -10.88 -8.72
CA PHE A 284 -9.71 -11.37 -8.11
C PHE A 284 -9.62 -12.89 -8.17
N ASP A 285 -8.41 -13.40 -8.37
CA ASP A 285 -8.11 -14.82 -8.18
C ASP A 285 -7.39 -14.95 -6.85
N TYR A 286 -8.09 -15.40 -5.81
CA TYR A 286 -7.52 -15.48 -4.46
C TYR A 286 -6.54 -16.64 -4.26
N ASP A 287 -6.37 -17.53 -5.24
CA ASP A 287 -5.52 -18.72 -5.12
C ASP A 287 -4.07 -18.50 -5.61
N LYS A 288 -3.80 -17.39 -6.31
CA LYS A 288 -2.47 -17.09 -6.89
C LYS A 288 -2.23 -15.60 -7.09
N GLU A 289 -1.03 -15.26 -7.55
CA GLU A 289 -0.63 -13.91 -7.91
C GLU A 289 -1.44 -13.36 -9.11
N ASN A 290 -1.95 -12.15 -8.94
CA ASN A 290 -2.57 -11.35 -10.01
C ASN A 290 -1.56 -10.33 -10.55
N TYR A 291 -0.87 -10.67 -11.65
CA TYR A 291 0.15 -9.81 -12.25
C TYR A 291 -0.45 -8.66 -13.07
N THR A 292 0.04 -7.44 -12.85
CA THR A 292 -0.29 -6.28 -13.69
C THR A 292 0.88 -5.31 -13.78
N GLU A 293 1.05 -4.67 -14.95
CA GLU A 293 2.08 -3.65 -15.19
C GLU A 293 1.63 -2.24 -14.78
N MET A 294 0.47 -2.14 -14.11
CA MET A 294 -0.26 -0.89 -13.88
C MET A 294 -0.45 -0.55 -12.38
N LEU A 295 0.29 -1.20 -11.46
CA LEU A 295 0.26 -0.80 -10.05
C LEU A 295 0.73 0.64 -9.84
N TRP A 296 1.63 1.15 -10.68
CA TRP A 296 2.00 2.58 -10.63
C TRP A 296 0.81 3.52 -10.90
N ILE A 297 -0.24 3.08 -11.60
CA ILE A 297 -1.49 3.84 -11.77
C ILE A 297 -2.30 3.78 -10.48
N ALA A 298 -2.42 2.60 -9.87
CA ALA A 298 -3.15 2.43 -8.62
C ALA A 298 -2.47 3.17 -7.44
N GLU A 299 -1.14 3.18 -7.40
CA GLU A 299 -0.35 3.50 -6.20
C GLU A 299 0.47 4.77 -6.40
N GLY A 300 1.10 4.92 -7.56
CA GLY A 300 1.88 6.10 -7.91
C GLY A 300 1.03 7.35 -8.11
N ILE A 301 -0.10 7.24 -8.85
CA ILE A 301 -1.05 8.36 -8.97
C ILE A 301 -1.68 8.70 -7.61
N THR A 302 -1.97 7.69 -6.80
CA THR A 302 -2.48 7.93 -5.43
C THR A 302 -1.44 8.63 -4.56
N SER A 303 -0.15 8.26 -4.66
CA SER A 303 0.98 8.98 -4.05
C SER A 303 1.25 10.38 -4.63
N TYR A 304 0.66 10.74 -5.77
CA TYR A 304 0.65 12.14 -6.21
C TYR A 304 -0.48 12.90 -5.53
N TYR A 305 -1.66 12.28 -5.43
CA TYR A 305 -2.85 12.91 -4.85
C TYR A 305 -2.82 13.02 -3.34
N ASP A 306 -2.16 12.13 -2.59
CA ASP A 306 -2.05 12.26 -1.14
C ASP A 306 -1.36 13.57 -0.72
N ASP A 307 -0.18 13.85 -1.26
CA ASP A 307 0.59 15.06 -1.01
C ASP A 307 -0.08 16.30 -1.65
N MET A 308 -0.68 16.16 -2.84
CA MET A 308 -1.41 17.25 -3.50
C MET A 308 -2.68 17.64 -2.72
N THR A 309 -3.41 16.69 -2.15
CA THR A 309 -4.57 16.97 -1.28
C THR A 309 -4.11 17.75 -0.05
N LEU A 310 -3.04 17.33 0.62
CA LEU A 310 -2.50 18.07 1.77
C LEU A 310 -2.05 19.49 1.40
N TYR A 311 -1.44 19.67 0.23
CA TYR A 311 -1.08 21.00 -0.29
C TYR A 311 -2.33 21.87 -0.51
N LYS A 312 -3.35 21.37 -1.21
CA LYS A 312 -4.60 22.09 -1.46
C LYS A 312 -5.34 22.48 -0.17
N LEU A 313 -5.19 21.68 0.89
CA LEU A 313 -5.74 21.97 2.22
C LEU A 313 -4.88 22.93 3.06
N GLY A 314 -3.77 23.44 2.51
CA GLY A 314 -2.86 24.37 3.20
C GLY A 314 -1.99 23.72 4.28
N MET A 315 -1.85 22.40 4.28
CA MET A 315 -0.96 21.68 5.21
C MET A 315 0.52 21.66 4.75
N TYR A 316 0.74 22.05 3.50
CA TYR A 316 2.03 22.42 2.95
C TYR A 316 1.95 23.85 2.42
N SER A 317 2.97 24.66 2.70
CA SER A 317 3.27 25.80 1.82
C SER A 317 3.67 25.31 0.43
N LYS A 318 3.67 26.21 -0.56
CA LYS A 318 4.12 25.88 -1.92
C LYS A 318 5.58 25.40 -1.93
N GLU A 319 6.43 26.02 -1.15
CA GLU A 319 7.84 25.66 -0.99
C GLU A 319 8.02 24.33 -0.27
N GLU A 320 7.18 24.04 0.73
CA GLU A 320 7.17 22.73 1.38
C GLU A 320 6.75 21.62 0.41
N TYR A 321 5.74 21.88 -0.43
CA TYR A 321 5.28 20.92 -1.44
C TYR A 321 6.36 20.66 -2.50
N LEU A 322 7.07 21.68 -2.98
CA LEU A 322 8.21 21.50 -3.88
C LEU A 322 9.35 20.71 -3.23
N LYS A 323 9.59 20.85 -1.92
CA LYS A 323 10.54 20.01 -1.18
C LYS A 323 10.08 18.56 -1.06
N VAL A 324 8.77 18.30 -0.96
CA VAL A 324 8.23 16.94 -1.01
C VAL A 324 8.55 16.31 -2.37
N ILE A 325 8.28 17.02 -3.47
CA ILE A 325 8.60 16.59 -4.83
C ILE A 325 10.10 16.34 -5.00
N SER A 326 10.94 17.29 -4.61
CA SER A 326 12.40 17.17 -4.77
C SER A 326 12.96 15.99 -3.98
N LYS A 327 12.42 15.71 -2.79
CA LYS A 327 12.76 14.53 -2.00
C LYS A 327 12.40 13.22 -2.70
N GLN A 328 11.24 13.15 -3.38
CA GLN A 328 10.86 11.96 -4.15
C GLN A 328 11.78 11.76 -5.36
N ILE A 329 12.10 12.84 -6.08
CA ILE A 329 13.06 12.83 -7.19
C ILE A 329 14.43 12.34 -6.71
N ASN A 330 14.95 12.92 -5.62
CA ASN A 330 16.24 12.54 -5.05
C ASN A 330 16.25 11.07 -4.61
N ARG A 331 15.16 10.55 -4.05
CA ARG A 331 15.07 9.12 -3.69
C ARG A 331 15.18 8.23 -4.93
N PHE A 332 14.47 8.56 -6.01
CA PHE A 332 14.51 7.80 -7.26
C PHE A 332 15.89 7.89 -7.91
N GLU A 333 16.42 9.09 -8.07
CA GLU A 333 17.68 9.36 -8.77
C GLU A 333 18.91 8.77 -8.05
N ASN A 334 18.81 8.57 -6.72
CA ASN A 334 19.85 7.92 -5.92
C ASN A 334 19.64 6.41 -5.74
N THR A 335 18.66 5.81 -6.40
CA THR A 335 18.44 4.35 -6.40
C THR A 335 19.06 3.73 -7.65
N PRO A 336 20.14 2.94 -7.58
CA PRO A 336 20.78 2.35 -8.76
C PRO A 336 19.84 1.48 -9.60
N GLY A 337 18.83 0.87 -8.98
CA GLY A 337 17.79 0.13 -9.69
C GLY A 337 17.06 0.92 -10.79
N LYS A 338 17.14 2.26 -10.79
CA LYS A 338 16.55 3.14 -11.81
C LYS A 338 17.03 2.85 -13.23
N ASP A 339 18.26 2.35 -13.38
CA ASP A 339 18.89 2.11 -14.67
C ASP A 339 18.56 0.73 -15.26
N VAL A 340 17.99 -0.18 -14.44
CA VAL A 340 17.78 -1.59 -14.80
C VAL A 340 16.33 -2.07 -14.74
N MET A 341 15.42 -1.33 -14.11
CA MET A 341 14.01 -1.72 -13.98
C MET A 341 13.07 -0.63 -14.47
N THR A 342 12.13 -1.00 -15.35
CA THR A 342 11.08 -0.08 -15.83
C THR A 342 9.98 0.09 -14.78
N LEU A 343 9.15 1.14 -14.92
CA LEU A 343 8.03 1.37 -14.00
C LEU A 343 6.95 0.29 -14.14
N ALA A 344 6.68 -0.11 -15.38
CA ALA A 344 5.77 -1.22 -15.70
C ALA A 344 6.26 -2.55 -15.08
N GLU A 345 7.55 -2.84 -15.18
CA GLU A 345 8.15 -4.04 -14.61
C GLU A 345 8.12 -4.04 -13.07
N SER A 346 8.40 -2.89 -12.43
CA SER A 346 8.28 -2.75 -10.97
C SER A 346 6.87 -3.08 -10.48
N SER A 347 5.83 -2.64 -11.21
CA SER A 347 4.44 -3.01 -10.93
C SER A 347 4.21 -4.52 -11.08
N LYS A 348 4.67 -5.10 -12.19
CA LYS A 348 4.48 -6.52 -12.49
C LYS A 348 5.15 -7.43 -11.46
N LEU A 349 6.36 -7.08 -11.05
CA LEU A 349 7.18 -7.90 -10.16
C LEU A 349 6.97 -7.58 -8.67
N ALA A 350 5.99 -6.74 -8.31
CA ALA A 350 5.71 -6.37 -6.92
C ALA A 350 5.67 -7.59 -5.98
N TRP A 351 5.02 -8.67 -6.42
CA TRP A 351 4.88 -9.95 -5.72
C TRP A 351 6.17 -10.55 -5.18
N VAL A 352 7.28 -10.41 -5.91
CA VAL A 352 8.55 -11.10 -5.65
C VAL A 352 9.75 -10.16 -5.46
N LYS A 353 9.58 -8.88 -5.81
CA LYS A 353 10.58 -7.82 -5.67
C LYS A 353 10.16 -6.88 -4.53
N SER A 354 9.21 -5.97 -4.78
CA SER A 354 8.82 -4.94 -3.82
C SER A 354 8.29 -5.45 -2.47
N TYR A 355 7.53 -6.55 -2.45
CA TYR A 355 7.01 -7.16 -1.21
C TYR A 355 7.94 -8.20 -0.56
N MET A 356 9.08 -8.49 -1.19
CA MET A 356 10.10 -9.41 -0.70
C MET A 356 11.51 -8.81 -0.84
N PRO A 357 11.75 -7.59 -0.30
CA PRO A 357 13.01 -6.90 -0.48
C PRO A 357 14.17 -7.68 0.14
N LYS A 358 15.31 -7.62 -0.54
CA LYS A 358 16.59 -8.21 -0.14
C LYS A 358 17.67 -7.13 -0.17
N ALA A 359 18.87 -7.47 0.31
CA ALA A 359 20.02 -6.57 0.27
C ALA A 359 20.31 -6.01 -1.14
N GLU A 360 20.08 -6.81 -2.18
CA GLU A 360 20.32 -6.47 -3.58
C GLU A 360 19.17 -5.67 -4.23
N SER A 361 18.04 -5.46 -3.52
CA SER A 361 16.88 -4.78 -4.09
C SER A 361 17.19 -3.35 -4.52
N VAL A 362 18.05 -2.62 -3.78
CA VAL A 362 18.44 -1.25 -4.14
C VAL A 362 19.12 -1.14 -5.51
N ASN A 363 19.78 -2.21 -5.94
CA ASN A 363 20.52 -2.27 -7.21
C ASN A 363 19.67 -2.77 -8.38
N THR A 364 18.58 -3.49 -8.09
CA THR A 364 17.82 -4.23 -9.10
C THR A 364 16.36 -3.82 -9.19
N GLU A 365 15.93 -2.86 -8.37
CA GLU A 365 14.53 -2.49 -8.23
C GLU A 365 14.35 -0.98 -8.07
N ILE A 366 13.19 -0.52 -8.52
CA ILE A 366 12.63 0.77 -8.17
C ILE A 366 11.28 0.57 -7.48
N SER A 367 10.81 1.59 -6.77
CA SER A 367 9.47 1.59 -6.19
C SER A 367 8.47 2.15 -7.20
N TYR A 368 7.44 1.36 -7.53
CA TYR A 368 6.31 1.83 -8.35
C TYR A 368 5.44 2.89 -7.66
N TYR A 369 5.58 3.08 -6.34
CA TYR A 369 5.05 4.26 -5.63
C TYR A 369 5.90 5.50 -5.93
N ASN A 370 7.22 5.43 -5.69
CA ASN A 370 8.10 6.59 -5.81
C ASN A 370 8.27 7.05 -7.27
N LYS A 371 8.67 6.17 -8.20
CA LYS A 371 8.72 6.53 -9.63
C LYS A 371 7.32 6.74 -10.20
N GLY A 372 6.30 6.04 -9.69
CA GLY A 372 4.91 6.25 -10.12
C GLY A 372 4.35 7.62 -9.75
N MET A 373 4.66 8.14 -8.56
CA MET A 373 4.33 9.51 -8.15
C MET A 373 5.01 10.54 -9.06
N ILE A 374 6.31 10.34 -9.35
CA ILE A 374 7.03 11.20 -10.29
C ILE A 374 6.39 11.12 -11.69
N ALA A 375 6.04 9.92 -12.16
CA ALA A 375 5.38 9.74 -13.44
C ALA A 375 3.99 10.42 -13.48
N ALA A 376 3.21 10.32 -12.40
CA ALA A 376 1.91 10.98 -12.27
C ALA A 376 2.05 12.51 -12.28
N LEU A 377 3.02 13.05 -11.55
CA LEU A 377 3.36 14.47 -11.57
C LEU A 377 3.72 14.93 -12.99
N LEU A 378 4.70 14.27 -13.64
CA LEU A 378 5.13 14.65 -14.98
C LEU A 378 4.00 14.50 -16.01
N LEU A 379 3.12 13.51 -15.84
CA LEU A 379 1.93 13.32 -16.68
C LEU A 379 0.93 14.47 -16.48
N ASP A 380 0.65 14.88 -15.24
CA ASP A 380 -0.22 16.03 -14.96
C ASP A 380 0.32 17.31 -15.61
N LEU A 381 1.63 17.56 -15.45
CA LEU A 381 2.29 18.71 -16.08
C LEU A 381 2.24 18.62 -17.62
N GLU A 382 2.39 17.44 -18.21
CA GLU A 382 2.34 17.26 -19.66
C GLU A 382 0.93 17.49 -20.24
N ILE A 383 -0.12 17.10 -19.50
CA ILE A 383 -1.53 17.35 -19.86
C ILE A 383 -1.85 18.84 -19.81
N ARG A 384 -1.41 19.53 -18.75
CA ARG A 384 -1.68 20.96 -18.51
C ARG A 384 -1.05 21.89 -19.56
N LYS A 385 0.01 21.47 -20.25
CA LYS A 385 0.61 22.24 -21.36
C LYS A 385 -0.39 22.60 -22.46
N SER A 386 -1.43 21.78 -22.63
CA SER A 386 -2.43 21.95 -23.70
C SER A 386 -3.66 22.77 -23.28
N GLY A 387 -3.72 23.29 -22.04
CA GLY A 387 -4.79 24.18 -21.60
C GLY A 387 -5.16 24.04 -20.13
N THR A 388 -6.47 23.97 -19.85
CA THR A 388 -7.01 23.94 -18.47
C THR A 388 -7.26 22.52 -17.95
N LYS A 389 -6.88 21.50 -18.71
CA LYS A 389 -7.07 20.09 -18.34
C LYS A 389 -5.91 19.58 -17.49
N SER A 390 -6.19 18.60 -16.65
CA SER A 390 -5.22 18.00 -15.73
C SER A 390 -5.41 16.48 -15.62
N LEU A 391 -4.56 15.84 -14.82
CA LEU A 391 -4.74 14.45 -14.42
C LEU A 391 -6.10 14.23 -13.71
N ASP A 392 -6.68 15.26 -13.08
CA ASP A 392 -8.01 15.17 -12.46
C ASP A 392 -9.08 14.84 -13.51
N ASP A 393 -8.97 15.41 -14.72
CA ASP A 393 -9.87 15.09 -15.84
C ASP A 393 -9.68 13.66 -16.35
N VAL A 394 -8.46 13.14 -16.34
CA VAL A 394 -8.17 11.73 -16.66
C VAL A 394 -8.84 10.81 -15.64
N MET A 395 -8.65 11.08 -14.34
CA MET A 395 -9.24 10.25 -13.28
C MET A 395 -10.76 10.26 -13.31
N ARG A 396 -11.39 11.44 -13.48
CA ARG A 396 -12.85 11.55 -13.67
C ARG A 396 -13.33 10.81 -14.91
N LYS A 397 -12.56 10.86 -16.01
CA LYS A 397 -12.91 10.18 -17.25
C LYS A 397 -12.81 8.65 -17.12
N LEU A 398 -11.75 8.15 -16.49
CA LEU A 398 -11.61 6.72 -16.19
C LEU A 398 -12.75 6.23 -15.29
N TYR A 399 -13.07 6.99 -14.25
CA TYR A 399 -14.18 6.70 -13.35
C TYR A 399 -15.53 6.62 -14.10
N ALA A 400 -15.79 7.58 -14.99
CA ALA A 400 -17.02 7.59 -15.78
C ALA A 400 -17.07 6.43 -16.79
N ASP A 401 -16.01 6.24 -17.59
CA ASP A 401 -16.03 5.32 -18.73
C ASP A 401 -15.92 3.85 -18.31
N TYR A 402 -15.10 3.54 -17.29
CA TYR A 402 -14.78 2.15 -16.92
C TYR A 402 -15.58 1.66 -15.74
N TYR A 403 -15.79 2.50 -14.72
CA TYR A 403 -16.61 2.11 -13.56
C TYR A 403 -18.09 2.40 -13.80
N LYS A 404 -18.50 3.67 -13.96
CA LYS A 404 -19.94 4.01 -14.03
C LYS A 404 -20.65 3.43 -15.27
N ASN A 405 -20.00 3.44 -16.42
CA ASN A 405 -20.59 3.01 -17.69
C ASN A 405 -20.28 1.56 -18.08
N GLY A 406 -19.55 0.80 -17.25
CA GLY A 406 -19.15 -0.56 -17.62
C GLY A 406 -18.80 -1.49 -16.48
N ASN A 407 -18.62 -1.00 -15.26
CA ASN A 407 -18.12 -1.73 -14.09
C ASN A 407 -16.99 -2.72 -14.42
N LYS A 408 -16.02 -2.28 -15.23
CA LYS A 408 -14.91 -3.09 -15.75
C LYS A 408 -13.58 -2.42 -15.50
N GLY A 409 -12.51 -3.21 -15.39
CA GLY A 409 -11.15 -2.67 -15.38
C GLY A 409 -10.70 -2.22 -16.77
N PHE A 410 -9.65 -1.41 -16.81
CA PHE A 410 -9.02 -0.93 -18.05
C PHE A 410 -7.73 -1.68 -18.36
N THR A 411 -7.34 -1.64 -19.64
CA THR A 411 -6.02 -2.02 -20.13
C THR A 411 -5.06 -0.83 -20.12
N HIS A 412 -3.76 -1.10 -20.21
CA HIS A 412 -2.75 -0.03 -20.25
C HIS A 412 -2.97 0.91 -21.44
N GLN A 413 -3.27 0.36 -22.63
CA GLN A 413 -3.55 1.16 -23.82
C GLN A 413 -4.77 2.06 -23.63
N GLU A 414 -5.86 1.53 -23.04
CA GLU A 414 -7.06 2.30 -22.74
C GLU A 414 -6.79 3.47 -21.78
N PHE A 415 -5.92 3.29 -20.79
CA PHE A 415 -5.47 4.39 -19.92
C PHE A 415 -4.70 5.45 -20.73
N MET A 416 -3.73 5.04 -21.54
CA MET A 416 -2.91 5.94 -22.36
C MET A 416 -3.75 6.73 -23.39
N ASP A 417 -4.78 6.09 -23.95
CA ASP A 417 -5.72 6.70 -24.88
C ASP A 417 -6.57 7.77 -24.17
N VAL A 418 -7.02 7.51 -22.94
CA VAL A 418 -7.72 8.51 -22.12
C VAL A 418 -6.80 9.70 -21.83
N CYS A 419 -5.56 9.47 -21.39
CA CYS A 419 -4.60 10.55 -21.15
C CYS A 419 -4.37 11.40 -22.42
N SER A 420 -4.13 10.74 -23.57
CA SER A 420 -3.91 11.43 -24.84
C SER A 420 -5.13 12.23 -25.29
N LYS A 421 -6.34 11.69 -25.08
CA LYS A 421 -7.59 12.37 -25.39
C LYS A 421 -7.80 13.61 -24.51
N VAL A 422 -7.49 13.52 -23.22
CA VAL A 422 -7.59 14.66 -22.29
C VAL A 422 -6.55 15.74 -22.62
N ALA A 423 -5.34 15.34 -22.99
CA ALA A 423 -4.28 16.26 -23.43
C ALA A 423 -4.54 16.86 -24.82
N GLY A 424 -5.45 16.29 -25.62
CA GLY A 424 -5.69 16.73 -27.00
C GLY A 424 -4.56 16.40 -27.98
N ARG A 425 -3.61 15.55 -27.58
CA ARG A 425 -2.47 15.09 -28.40
C ARG A 425 -1.98 13.73 -27.93
N SER A 426 -1.24 13.02 -28.78
CA SER A 426 -0.63 11.75 -28.38
C SER A 426 0.39 11.96 -27.27
N LEU A 427 0.28 11.16 -26.21
CA LEU A 427 1.25 11.07 -25.13
C LEU A 427 2.10 9.78 -25.22
N GLN A 428 2.08 9.07 -26.34
CA GLN A 428 2.80 7.80 -26.51
C GLN A 428 4.29 7.93 -26.14
N LYS A 429 4.98 8.95 -26.65
CA LYS A 429 6.40 9.20 -26.37
C LYS A 429 6.68 9.44 -24.88
N PHE A 430 5.73 10.03 -24.15
CA PHE A 430 5.83 10.18 -22.70
C PHE A 430 5.85 8.80 -22.03
N PHE A 431 4.87 7.94 -22.35
CA PHE A 431 4.79 6.59 -21.76
C PHE A 431 5.99 5.71 -22.14
N ASP A 432 6.42 5.74 -23.40
CA ASP A 432 7.60 4.99 -23.86
C ASP A 432 8.85 5.32 -23.05
N ASN A 433 9.05 6.61 -22.72
CA ASN A 433 10.21 7.05 -21.99
C ASN A 433 10.06 6.87 -20.47
N VAL A 434 8.92 7.26 -19.90
CA VAL A 434 8.74 7.32 -18.43
C VAL A 434 8.35 5.97 -17.84
N VAL A 435 7.49 5.21 -18.53
CA VAL A 435 6.87 3.99 -18.00
C VAL A 435 7.58 2.74 -18.49
N PHE A 436 7.86 2.67 -19.80
CA PHE A 436 8.39 1.49 -20.46
C PHE A 436 9.89 1.51 -20.71
N SER A 437 10.61 2.49 -20.16
CA SER A 437 12.07 2.55 -20.26
C SER A 437 12.75 2.96 -18.95
N THR A 438 14.07 2.78 -18.92
CA THR A 438 14.99 3.24 -17.88
C THR A 438 15.73 4.52 -18.28
N LYS A 439 15.30 5.20 -19.35
CA LYS A 439 15.91 6.48 -19.76
C LYS A 439 15.82 7.50 -18.63
N ALA A 440 16.87 8.29 -18.48
CA ALA A 440 16.90 9.41 -17.56
C ALA A 440 15.72 10.37 -17.82
N LEU A 441 15.12 10.87 -16.74
CA LEU A 441 14.00 11.79 -16.80
C LEU A 441 14.51 13.24 -16.90
N ASP A 442 13.98 14.01 -17.85
CA ASP A 442 14.37 15.41 -18.03
C ASP A 442 13.49 16.34 -17.19
N TYR A 443 13.86 16.44 -15.91
CA TYR A 443 13.17 17.31 -14.96
C TYR A 443 13.29 18.78 -15.34
N LEU A 444 14.49 19.22 -15.76
CA LEU A 444 14.74 20.63 -16.09
C LEU A 444 13.85 21.09 -17.25
N ALA A 445 13.78 20.30 -18.33
CA ALA A 445 12.91 20.64 -19.46
C ALA A 445 11.44 20.74 -19.04
N THR A 446 10.99 19.86 -18.14
CA THR A 446 9.58 19.88 -17.69
C THR A 446 9.29 21.06 -16.75
N PHE A 447 10.11 21.26 -15.71
CA PHE A 447 9.85 22.26 -14.67
C PHE A 447 10.11 23.70 -15.13
N SER A 448 11.05 23.92 -16.05
CA SER A 448 11.34 25.26 -16.58
C SER A 448 10.15 25.87 -17.32
N GLU A 449 9.32 25.07 -17.99
CA GLU A 449 8.05 25.52 -18.60
C GLU A 449 7.08 26.11 -17.56
N TYR A 450 7.18 25.64 -16.32
CA TYR A 450 6.38 26.08 -15.16
C TYR A 450 7.07 27.18 -14.34
N GLY A 451 8.15 27.79 -14.85
CA GLY A 451 8.86 28.83 -14.10
C GLY A 451 9.53 28.30 -12.83
N ILE A 452 9.89 27.01 -12.81
CA ILE A 452 10.60 26.36 -11.71
C ILE A 452 12.01 26.01 -12.19
N ASP A 453 13.00 26.47 -11.45
CA ASP A 453 14.39 26.06 -11.63
C ASP A 453 14.67 24.75 -10.87
N VAL A 454 15.52 23.92 -11.47
CA VAL A 454 15.93 22.62 -10.92
C VAL A 454 17.43 22.61 -10.80
N LYS A 455 17.93 22.63 -9.56
CA LYS A 455 19.36 22.68 -9.28
C LYS A 455 19.82 21.44 -8.53
N ASP A 456 20.78 20.71 -9.08
CA ASP A 456 21.51 19.68 -8.34
C ASP A 456 22.60 20.33 -7.47
N LYS A 457 22.40 20.30 -6.15
CA LYS A 457 23.35 20.83 -5.15
C LYS A 457 24.66 20.05 -5.09
N ASN A 458 24.69 18.82 -5.61
CA ASN A 458 25.89 18.00 -5.63
C ASN A 458 26.64 18.04 -6.97
N SER A 459 26.15 18.75 -7.99
CA SER A 459 26.75 18.80 -9.33
C SER A 459 28.25 19.16 -9.31
N GLU A 460 28.61 20.17 -8.52
CA GLU A 460 30.00 20.63 -8.31
C GLU A 460 30.72 19.94 -7.14
N SER A 461 30.05 19.01 -6.44
CA SER A 461 30.63 18.31 -5.30
C SER A 461 31.67 17.28 -5.74
N CYS A 462 32.78 17.20 -4.98
CA CYS A 462 33.80 16.15 -5.13
C CYS A 462 33.84 15.22 -3.91
N ARG A 463 32.68 14.95 -3.30
CA ARG A 463 32.58 14.00 -2.18
C ARG A 463 33.05 12.62 -2.61
N SER A 464 33.98 12.05 -1.84
CA SER A 464 34.34 10.65 -1.88
C SER A 464 33.15 9.78 -1.50
N TRP A 465 33.11 8.57 -2.06
CA TRP A 465 32.03 7.62 -1.85
C TRP A 465 32.55 6.20 -1.94
N SER A 466 32.21 5.39 -0.95
CA SER A 466 32.55 3.95 -0.93
C SER A 466 31.48 3.08 -1.59
N GLY A 467 30.23 3.56 -1.59
CA GLY A 467 29.05 2.77 -1.95
C GLY A 467 28.55 1.82 -0.88
N ILE A 468 29.07 1.93 0.34
CA ILE A 468 28.62 1.13 1.49
C ILE A 468 27.47 1.84 2.20
N LYS A 469 26.49 1.04 2.64
CA LYS A 469 25.67 1.36 3.80
C LYS A 469 25.88 0.28 4.85
N SER A 470 25.99 0.70 6.09
CA SER A 470 26.27 -0.19 7.21
C SER A 470 25.34 0.08 8.39
N SER A 471 25.33 -0.85 9.33
CA SER A 471 24.69 -0.68 10.62
C SER A 471 25.68 -0.97 11.73
N ASN A 472 25.78 -0.08 12.70
CA ASN A 472 26.52 -0.28 13.92
C ASN A 472 25.60 -0.75 15.05
N THR A 473 25.75 -2.00 15.48
CA THR A 473 25.07 -2.53 16.67
C THR A 473 26.10 -2.83 17.75
N LYS A 474 26.12 -2.04 18.82
CA LYS A 474 27.02 -2.20 19.98
C LYS A 474 28.51 -2.28 19.59
N GLY A 475 28.93 -1.50 18.59
CA GLY A 475 30.32 -1.44 18.11
C GLY A 475 30.69 -2.50 17.06
N THR A 476 29.72 -3.30 16.60
CA THR A 476 29.87 -4.21 15.45
C THR A 476 29.31 -3.52 14.22
N VAL A 477 30.16 -3.21 13.24
CA VAL A 477 29.77 -2.51 12.01
C VAL A 477 29.59 -3.53 10.90
N VAL A 478 28.34 -3.76 10.48
CA VAL A 478 28.01 -4.75 9.45
C VAL A 478 27.52 -4.03 8.21
N ILE A 479 28.03 -4.41 7.04
CA ILE A 479 27.51 -3.92 5.75
C ILE A 479 26.07 -4.42 5.57
N THR A 480 25.13 -3.51 5.36
CA THR A 480 23.71 -3.81 5.13
C THR A 480 23.33 -3.69 3.66
N SER A 481 24.06 -2.88 2.89
CA SER A 481 23.86 -2.72 1.45
C SER A 481 25.13 -2.22 0.78
N ILE A 482 25.32 -2.63 -0.47
CA ILE A 482 26.38 -2.11 -1.35
C ILE A 482 25.74 -1.68 -2.66
N ALA A 483 26.01 -0.46 -3.09
CA ALA A 483 25.57 0.04 -4.38
C ALA A 483 26.29 -0.66 -5.55
N ALA A 484 25.58 -0.95 -6.63
CA ALA A 484 26.17 -1.47 -7.86
C ALA A 484 27.23 -0.51 -8.43
N ASN A 485 28.24 -1.07 -9.09
CA ASN A 485 29.36 -0.33 -9.68
C ASN A 485 30.11 0.59 -8.70
N SER A 486 30.12 0.25 -7.41
CA SER A 486 30.79 1.04 -6.37
C SER A 486 32.23 0.59 -6.06
N PRO A 487 33.03 1.44 -5.41
CA PRO A 487 34.32 1.06 -4.85
C PRO A 487 34.29 -0.17 -3.95
N ALA A 488 33.23 -0.33 -3.15
CA ALA A 488 33.09 -1.49 -2.27
C ALA A 488 32.95 -2.81 -3.04
N ILE A 489 32.21 -2.81 -4.17
CA ILE A 489 32.15 -3.98 -5.07
C ILE A 489 33.53 -4.26 -5.67
N ALA A 490 34.23 -3.23 -6.15
CA ALA A 490 35.57 -3.38 -6.70
C ALA A 490 36.58 -3.93 -5.66
N ALA A 491 36.41 -3.57 -4.39
CA ALA A 491 37.21 -4.06 -3.27
C ALA A 491 36.82 -5.49 -2.81
N GLY A 492 35.80 -6.11 -3.39
CA GLY A 492 35.34 -7.45 -3.04
C GLY A 492 34.58 -7.56 -1.72
N LEU A 493 34.11 -6.42 -1.19
CA LEU A 493 33.25 -6.39 0.00
C LEU A 493 31.85 -6.90 -0.34
N SER A 494 31.14 -7.38 0.68
CA SER A 494 29.82 -7.98 0.54
C SER A 494 28.92 -7.59 1.70
N VAL A 495 27.61 -7.62 1.45
CA VAL A 495 26.62 -7.50 2.54
C VAL A 495 26.85 -8.62 3.55
N ASN A 496 26.68 -8.28 4.83
CA ASN A 496 27.00 -9.08 6.01
C ASN A 496 28.49 -9.18 6.37
N ASP A 497 29.39 -8.56 5.61
CA ASP A 497 30.77 -8.38 6.11
C ASP A 497 30.74 -7.49 7.36
N GLU A 498 31.42 -7.94 8.41
CA GLU A 498 31.70 -7.12 9.59
C GLU A 498 32.99 -6.35 9.34
N ILE A 499 32.90 -5.02 9.22
CA ILE A 499 34.06 -4.17 9.09
C ILE A 499 34.67 -3.93 10.47
N ILE A 500 35.91 -4.37 10.64
CA ILE A 500 36.63 -4.29 11.91
C ILE A 500 37.46 -3.02 11.97
N GLY A 501 38.14 -2.69 10.88
CA GLY A 501 39.01 -1.52 10.86
C GLY A 501 39.29 -0.95 9.48
N LEU A 502 39.67 0.33 9.51
CA LEU A 502 39.97 1.19 8.38
C LEU A 502 41.33 1.85 8.64
N ASP A 503 42.30 1.62 7.75
CA ASP A 503 43.70 2.08 7.87
C ASP A 503 44.35 1.77 9.24
N GLY A 504 44.07 0.58 9.77
CA GLY A 504 44.63 0.11 11.05
C GLY A 504 43.91 0.62 12.29
N TRP A 505 42.86 1.43 12.13
CA TRP A 505 42.02 1.91 13.23
C TRP A 505 40.74 1.09 13.32
N LYS A 506 40.33 0.75 14.56
CA LYS A 506 39.05 0.09 14.78
C LYS A 506 37.90 1.03 14.41
N LEU A 507 36.93 0.51 13.65
CA LEU A 507 35.74 1.26 13.29
C LEU A 507 34.76 1.30 14.47
N SER A 508 34.23 2.47 14.81
CA SER A 508 33.33 2.68 15.97
C SER A 508 31.95 3.20 15.62
N ASP A 509 31.72 3.55 14.35
CA ASP A 509 30.45 4.00 13.80
C ASP A 509 30.22 3.43 12.39
N ASN A 510 29.07 3.70 11.79
CA ASN A 510 28.77 3.33 10.42
C ASN A 510 29.90 3.73 9.44
N PHE A 511 30.29 2.80 8.57
CA PHE A 511 31.38 2.99 7.59
C PHE A 511 31.19 4.25 6.74
N GLU A 512 29.99 4.47 6.22
CA GLU A 512 29.71 5.58 5.32
C GLU A 512 29.90 6.98 5.96
N ASN A 513 29.94 7.07 7.30
CA ASN A 513 30.24 8.32 7.99
C ASN A 513 31.71 8.72 7.83
N HIS A 514 32.59 7.77 7.49
CA HIS A 514 34.02 7.99 7.29
C HIS A 514 34.37 8.41 5.87
N ASP A 515 33.47 8.24 4.89
CA ASP A 515 33.74 8.59 3.49
C ASP A 515 34.24 10.04 3.37
N ASN A 516 33.60 10.98 4.07
CA ASN A 516 33.93 12.42 4.06
C ASN A 516 35.32 12.77 4.65
N HIS A 517 36.06 11.82 5.23
CA HIS A 517 37.43 12.03 5.70
C HIS A 517 38.47 11.80 4.60
N PHE A 518 38.06 11.26 3.45
CA PHE A 518 38.92 10.96 2.31
C PHE A 518 38.54 11.82 1.10
N THR A 519 39.39 11.78 0.08
CA THR A 519 39.19 12.43 -1.21
C THR A 519 39.06 11.41 -2.33
N VAL A 520 38.62 11.87 -3.51
CA VAL A 520 38.50 11.00 -4.69
C VAL A 520 39.89 10.47 -5.08
N ASN A 521 39.96 9.17 -5.36
CA ASN A 521 41.15 8.36 -5.63
C ASN A 521 42.03 8.02 -4.42
N ASP A 522 41.65 8.42 -3.20
CA ASP A 522 42.33 7.92 -2.00
C ASP A 522 42.11 6.40 -1.87
N THR A 523 43.17 5.68 -1.50
CA THR A 523 43.10 4.22 -1.27
C THR A 523 43.28 3.91 0.21
N VAL A 524 42.33 3.17 0.78
CA VAL A 524 42.30 2.79 2.19
C VAL A 524 42.36 1.28 2.36
N GLY A 525 43.04 0.82 3.41
CA GLY A 525 43.06 -0.58 3.83
C GLY A 525 41.86 -0.91 4.72
N ILE A 526 41.16 -2.00 4.40
CA ILE A 526 39.99 -2.46 5.17
C ILE A 526 40.26 -3.85 5.72
N VAL A 527 40.07 -4.02 7.01
CA VAL A 527 40.06 -5.33 7.69
C VAL A 527 38.60 -5.69 7.96
N TYR A 528 38.17 -6.85 7.50
CA TYR A 528 36.78 -7.31 7.68
C TYR A 528 36.73 -8.80 8.04
N SER A 529 35.63 -9.21 8.68
CA SER A 529 35.29 -10.60 8.94
C SER A 529 34.17 -11.04 8.01
N ARG A 530 34.35 -12.18 7.34
CA ARG A 530 33.32 -12.88 6.59
C ARG A 530 33.22 -14.29 7.11
N ASP A 531 32.05 -14.65 7.63
CA ASP A 531 31.81 -15.96 8.25
C ASP A 531 32.85 -16.31 9.34
N GLY A 532 33.25 -15.30 10.13
CA GLY A 532 34.24 -15.43 11.20
C GLY A 532 35.70 -15.46 10.75
N LYS A 533 35.99 -15.49 9.44
CA LYS A 533 37.35 -15.42 8.90
C LYS A 533 37.75 -13.98 8.63
N LEU A 534 38.94 -13.59 9.08
CA LEU A 534 39.50 -12.27 8.81
C LEU A 534 40.09 -12.18 7.41
N HIS A 535 39.80 -11.06 6.76
CA HIS A 535 40.27 -10.69 5.44
C HIS A 535 40.81 -9.26 5.45
N ASN A 536 41.66 -8.96 4.47
CA ASN A 536 42.14 -7.61 4.19
C ASN A 536 41.85 -7.29 2.73
N THR A 537 41.40 -6.07 2.46
CA THR A 537 41.26 -5.55 1.09
C THR A 537 41.68 -4.09 1.04
N LYS A 538 41.77 -3.53 -0.17
CA LYS A 538 41.96 -2.11 -0.42
C LYS A 538 40.75 -1.56 -1.17
N LEU A 539 40.29 -0.40 -0.76
CA LEU A 539 39.20 0.34 -1.40
C LEU A 539 39.73 1.66 -1.92
N GLU A 540 39.50 1.95 -3.20
CA GLU A 540 39.83 3.24 -3.82
C GLU A 540 38.57 4.09 -3.96
N TYR A 541 38.51 5.23 -3.27
CA TYR A 541 37.34 6.10 -3.24
C TYR A 541 37.06 6.71 -4.62
N GLN A 542 35.79 6.73 -5.01
CA GLN A 542 35.33 7.40 -6.24
C GLN A 542 34.47 8.62 -5.91
N LYS A 543 34.23 9.47 -6.92
CA LYS A 543 33.28 10.58 -6.79
C LYS A 543 31.89 10.01 -6.55
N SER A 544 31.20 10.55 -5.54
CA SER A 544 29.81 10.19 -5.25
C SER A 544 28.91 10.45 -6.46
N PRO A 545 28.09 9.45 -6.89
CA PRO A 545 27.09 9.65 -7.93
C PRO A 545 25.80 10.29 -7.39
N THR A 546 25.76 10.65 -6.10
CA THR A 546 24.52 11.08 -5.45
C THR A 546 24.04 12.46 -5.91
N MET A 547 22.81 12.54 -6.39
CA MET A 547 22.13 13.77 -6.78
C MET A 547 21.39 14.39 -5.59
N ASP A 548 21.34 15.72 -5.51
CA ASP A 548 20.51 16.46 -4.55
C ASP A 548 19.80 17.63 -5.26
N PHE A 549 18.71 17.30 -5.95
CA PHE A 549 17.87 18.27 -6.63
C PHE A 549 17.09 19.14 -5.62
N GLU A 550 17.14 20.45 -5.84
CA GLU A 550 16.31 21.47 -5.23
C GLU A 550 15.45 22.13 -6.31
N LEU A 551 14.17 22.30 -6.02
CA LEU A 551 13.21 22.96 -6.89
C LEU A 551 12.89 24.34 -6.31
N SER A 552 12.99 25.38 -7.13
CA SER A 552 12.70 26.76 -6.70
C SER A 552 11.90 27.52 -7.75
N ILE A 553 10.94 28.34 -7.31
CA ILE A 553 10.14 29.15 -8.22
C ILE A 553 10.95 30.37 -8.63
N VAL A 554 11.18 30.52 -9.94
CA VAL A 554 11.87 31.67 -10.54
C VAL A 554 10.93 32.61 -11.28
N ASP A 555 9.75 32.11 -11.70
CA ASP A 555 8.67 32.93 -12.27
C ASP A 555 7.33 32.56 -11.63
N GLY A 556 6.99 33.28 -10.55
CA GLY A 556 5.71 33.11 -9.84
C GLY A 556 4.48 33.57 -10.62
N GLU A 557 4.68 34.34 -11.71
CA GLU A 557 3.62 34.84 -12.59
C GLU A 557 3.34 33.88 -13.76
N ASN A 558 4.14 32.83 -13.91
CA ASN A 558 3.97 31.81 -14.94
C ASN A 558 2.55 31.21 -14.91
N LYS A 559 1.85 31.27 -16.05
CA LYS A 559 0.45 30.80 -16.15
C LYS A 559 0.28 29.31 -15.88
N LEU A 560 1.23 28.48 -16.30
CA LEU A 560 1.19 27.03 -16.08
C LEU A 560 1.41 26.71 -14.59
N LEU A 561 2.31 27.44 -13.92
CA LEU A 561 2.50 27.34 -12.48
C LEU A 561 1.22 27.70 -11.72
N LYS A 562 0.57 28.81 -12.09
CA LYS A 562 -0.69 29.23 -11.46
C LYS A 562 -1.80 28.21 -11.69
N ASN A 563 -1.91 27.65 -12.89
CA ASN A 563 -2.87 26.58 -13.17
C ASN A 563 -2.61 25.31 -12.33
N TRP A 564 -1.35 24.98 -12.07
CA TRP A 564 -0.99 23.81 -11.28
C TRP A 564 -1.15 24.02 -9.77
N LEU A 565 -0.64 25.12 -9.22
CA LEU A 565 -0.46 25.32 -7.78
C LEU A 565 -1.26 26.47 -7.17
N ASN A 566 -2.12 27.19 -7.91
CA ASN A 566 -2.94 28.27 -7.34
C ASN A 566 -4.45 28.00 -7.38
#